data_AF-A0A7W0Y3J8-F1
#
_entry.id   AF-A0A7W0Y3J8-F1
#
_cell.length_a   1.000
_cell.length_b   1.000
_cell.length_c   1.000
_cell.angle_alpha   90.00
_cell.angle_beta   90.00
_cell.angle_gamma   90.00
#
_symmetry.space_group_name_H-M   'P 1'
#
loop_
_entity.id
_entity.type
_entity.pdbx_description
1 polymer ?
#
loop_
_entity_poly.entity_id
_entity_poly.type
_entity_poly.pdbx_seq_one_letter_code
_entity_poly.pdbx_strand_id
1 'polypeptide(L)'
;MNAGRLDRRVRKEAKELVREARAALSLSPPGKRGLRGKAGDLETVTTDVDKALHARDYQKVRYHLPVLDALVDELVKRPPKSTTRDYIESIGAAILIALALRAFVIEAFKIPSSSMYPTLEIGDHIFVNKFIYGVRIPYTSTKLFEFRGPKRGEVIVFMQPCTPEKDYIKRVVATENQTVEVRCNVVYVNGTAVPAQLTDSKCTYED
;
A
#
# COMPACT_ATOMS: atom_id res chain seq x y z
N MET A 1 -3.10 5.36 -53.14
CA MET A 1 -2.73 6.17 -51.96
C MET A 1 -2.14 7.49 -52.43
N ASN A 2 -2.67 8.64 -52.01
CA ASN A 2 -2.21 9.96 -52.50
C ASN A 2 -0.84 10.33 -51.92
N ALA A 3 0.15 10.61 -52.79
CA ALA A 3 1.52 11.00 -52.41
C ALA A 3 1.55 12.13 -51.37
N GLY A 4 0.72 13.16 -51.54
CA GLY A 4 0.66 14.29 -50.60
C GLY A 4 0.12 13.97 -49.19
N ARG A 5 -0.59 12.84 -48.97
CA ARG A 5 -0.93 12.38 -47.61
C ARG A 5 0.24 11.66 -46.94
N LEU A 6 1.07 10.97 -47.73
CA LEU A 6 2.26 10.27 -47.27
C LEU A 6 3.32 11.27 -46.81
N ASP A 7 3.56 12.32 -47.60
CA ASP A 7 4.56 13.36 -47.30
C ASP A 7 4.25 14.12 -46.00
N ARG A 8 2.96 14.35 -45.71
CA ARG A 8 2.52 14.98 -44.46
C ARG A 8 2.79 14.10 -43.24
N ARG A 9 2.66 12.77 -43.37
CA ARG A 9 2.95 11.83 -42.28
C ARG A 9 4.44 11.76 -42.01
N VAL A 10 5.25 11.55 -43.04
CA VAL A 10 6.71 11.50 -42.97
C VAL A 10 7.29 12.78 -42.36
N ARG A 11 6.75 13.94 -42.75
CA ARG A 11 7.15 15.23 -42.15
C ARG A 11 6.83 15.34 -40.67
N LYS A 12 5.67 14.83 -40.24
CA LYS A 12 5.24 14.89 -38.83
C LYS A 12 6.14 14.00 -37.97
N GLU A 13 6.36 12.77 -38.42
CA GLU A 13 7.20 11.76 -37.78
C GLU A 13 8.65 12.22 -37.64
N ALA A 14 9.24 12.74 -38.73
CA ALA A 14 10.60 13.26 -38.70
C ALA A 14 10.79 14.44 -37.74
N LYS A 15 9.79 15.34 -37.64
CA LYS A 15 9.83 16.44 -36.67
C LYS A 15 9.76 15.95 -35.22
N GLU A 16 8.98 14.91 -34.97
CA GLU A 16 8.83 14.32 -33.65
C GLU A 16 10.13 13.64 -33.20
N LEU A 17 10.73 12.83 -34.08
CA LEU A 17 12.00 12.16 -33.82
C LEU A 17 13.17 13.14 -33.67
N VAL A 18 13.23 14.22 -34.47
CA VAL A 18 14.25 15.27 -34.28
C VAL A 18 14.10 15.96 -32.92
N ARG A 19 12.88 16.16 -32.43
CA ARG A 19 12.64 16.73 -31.09
C ARG A 19 13.10 15.77 -30.00
N GLU A 20 12.81 14.48 -30.12
CA GLU A 20 13.26 13.46 -29.18
C GLU A 20 14.78 13.28 -29.18
N ALA A 21 15.41 13.28 -30.36
CA ALA A 21 16.86 13.24 -30.52
C ALA A 21 17.55 14.40 -29.80
N ARG A 22 17.05 15.63 -29.97
CA ARG A 22 17.58 16.81 -29.28
C ARG A 22 17.38 16.72 -27.76
N ALA A 23 16.23 16.22 -27.31
CA ALA A 23 15.98 15.98 -25.89
C ALA A 23 16.93 14.91 -25.31
N ALA A 24 17.16 13.82 -26.03
CA ALA A 24 18.07 12.75 -25.65
C ALA A 24 19.53 13.25 -25.56
N LEU A 25 19.97 14.07 -26.52
CA LEU A 25 21.28 14.72 -26.48
C LEU A 25 21.43 15.64 -25.26
N SER A 26 20.39 16.40 -24.90
CA SER A 26 20.42 17.30 -23.73
C SER A 26 20.47 16.58 -22.38
N LEU A 27 19.98 15.34 -22.31
CA LEU A 27 19.92 14.52 -21.10
C LEU A 27 21.15 13.61 -20.93
N SER A 28 22.03 13.54 -21.93
CA SER A 28 23.17 12.60 -21.92
C SER A 28 24.33 13.16 -21.06
N PRO A 29 24.75 12.47 -19.98
CA PRO A 29 25.77 12.98 -19.07
C PRO A 29 27.17 13.01 -19.72
N PRO A 30 27.93 14.11 -19.60
CA PRO A 30 29.28 14.19 -20.15
C PRO A 30 30.23 13.28 -19.35
N GLY A 31 30.66 12.15 -19.90
CA GLY A 31 31.70 11.34 -19.27
C GLY A 31 31.80 9.85 -19.63
N LYS A 32 30.78 9.24 -20.24
CA LYS A 32 30.87 7.83 -20.67
C LYS A 32 31.53 7.73 -22.05
N ARG A 33 32.79 7.26 -22.10
CA ARG A 33 33.59 7.13 -23.34
C ARG A 33 32.85 6.48 -24.53
N GLY A 34 32.01 5.47 -24.27
CA GLY A 34 31.24 4.77 -25.32
C GLY A 34 30.02 5.54 -25.88
N LEU A 35 29.51 6.54 -25.15
CA LEU A 35 28.35 7.34 -25.55
C LEU A 35 28.74 8.59 -26.36
N ARG A 36 30.02 9.00 -26.30
CA ARG A 36 30.52 10.20 -26.96
C ARG A 36 30.59 10.09 -28.49
N GLY A 37 30.92 8.91 -29.02
CA GLY A 37 30.88 8.65 -30.47
C GLY A 37 29.45 8.66 -31.01
N LYS A 38 28.55 7.95 -30.33
CA LYS A 38 27.14 7.81 -30.72
C LYS A 38 26.33 9.10 -30.61
N ALA A 39 26.64 9.95 -29.63
CA ALA A 39 26.05 11.28 -29.54
C ALA A 39 26.42 12.15 -30.75
N GLY A 40 27.66 12.02 -31.25
CA GLY A 40 28.10 12.69 -32.49
C GLY A 40 27.39 12.15 -33.73
N ASP A 41 27.21 10.84 -33.83
CA ASP A 41 26.44 10.22 -34.91
C ASP A 41 24.97 10.65 -34.88
N LEU A 42 24.35 10.74 -33.69
CA LEU A 42 22.99 11.25 -33.55
C LEU A 42 22.88 12.71 -33.96
N GLU A 43 23.84 13.56 -33.58
CA GLU A 43 23.85 14.99 -33.92
C GLU A 43 23.97 15.21 -35.44
N THR A 44 24.85 14.45 -36.10
CA THR A 44 25.03 14.52 -37.56
C THR A 44 23.75 14.08 -38.30
N VAL A 45 23.18 12.93 -37.95
CA VAL A 45 21.95 12.41 -38.57
C VAL A 45 20.75 13.33 -38.30
N THR A 46 20.63 13.88 -37.08
CA THR A 46 19.59 14.86 -36.74
C THR A 46 19.69 16.11 -37.63
N THR A 47 20.91 16.59 -37.86
CA THR A 47 21.18 17.77 -38.71
C THR A 47 20.87 17.48 -40.19
N ASP A 48 21.18 16.28 -40.67
CA ASP A 48 20.91 15.88 -42.06
C ASP A 48 19.42 15.69 -42.32
N VAL A 49 18.67 15.14 -41.36
CA VAL A 49 17.21 15.06 -41.41
C VAL A 49 16.57 16.45 -41.41
N ASP A 50 17.06 17.38 -40.59
CA ASP A 50 16.55 18.77 -40.54
C ASP A 50 16.79 19.49 -41.88
N LYS A 51 17.99 19.36 -42.45
CA LYS A 51 18.32 19.88 -43.79
C LYS A 51 17.43 19.28 -44.89
N ALA A 52 17.21 17.96 -44.87
CA ALA A 52 16.35 17.28 -45.84
C ALA A 52 14.88 17.69 -45.71
N LEU A 53 14.40 17.93 -44.49
CA LEU A 53 13.06 18.47 -44.22
C LEU A 53 12.88 19.89 -44.76
N HIS A 54 13.90 20.74 -44.63
CA HIS A 54 13.92 22.09 -45.18
C HIS A 54 13.95 22.10 -46.71
N ALA A 55 14.73 21.20 -47.32
CA ALA A 55 14.80 21.02 -48.77
C ALA A 55 13.55 20.35 -49.39
N ARG A 56 12.58 19.91 -48.56
CA ARG A 56 11.41 19.12 -48.97
C ARG A 56 11.77 17.81 -49.70
N ASP A 57 12.94 17.25 -49.40
CA ASP A 57 13.43 15.98 -49.95
C ASP A 57 12.96 14.80 -49.09
N TYR A 58 11.71 14.38 -49.30
CA TYR A 58 11.08 13.33 -48.51
C TYR A 58 11.67 11.94 -48.73
N GLN A 59 12.41 11.73 -49.84
CA GLN A 59 13.11 10.46 -50.10
C GLN A 59 14.30 10.32 -49.16
N LYS A 60 15.11 11.37 -49.01
CA LYS A 60 16.22 11.37 -48.03
C LYS A 60 15.73 11.27 -46.59
N VAL A 61 14.67 11.99 -46.23
CA VAL A 61 14.08 11.91 -44.88
C VAL A 61 13.68 10.47 -44.56
N ARG A 62 13.03 9.78 -45.51
CA ARG A 62 12.60 8.39 -45.33
C ARG A 62 13.77 7.41 -45.20
N TYR A 63 14.90 7.69 -45.84
CA TYR A 63 16.11 6.90 -45.73
C TYR A 63 16.78 7.06 -44.34
N HIS A 64 16.83 8.29 -43.82
CA HIS A 64 17.51 8.59 -42.55
C HIS A 64 16.63 8.35 -41.31
N LEU A 65 15.30 8.30 -41.46
CA LEU A 65 14.34 8.08 -40.37
C LEU A 65 14.63 6.83 -39.51
N PRO A 66 14.84 5.62 -40.10
CA PRO A 66 15.14 4.42 -39.31
C PRO A 66 16.48 4.50 -38.57
N VAL A 67 17.46 5.19 -39.15
CA VAL A 67 18.78 5.37 -38.56
C VAL A 67 18.69 6.33 -37.37
N LEU A 68 17.94 7.43 -37.53
CA LEU A 68 17.67 8.39 -36.46
C LEU A 68 16.94 7.71 -35.29
N ASP A 69 15.88 6.96 -35.58
CA ASP A 69 15.09 6.22 -34.61
C ASP A 69 15.96 5.22 -33.81
N ALA A 70 16.77 4.42 -34.51
CA ALA A 70 17.68 3.48 -33.86
C ALA A 70 18.73 4.15 -32.95
N LEU A 71 19.27 5.31 -33.36
CA LEU A 71 20.22 6.07 -32.55
C LEU A 71 19.56 6.71 -31.32
N VAL A 72 18.33 7.22 -31.48
CA VAL A 72 17.52 7.74 -30.37
C VAL A 72 17.23 6.63 -29.37
N ASP A 73 16.72 5.49 -29.82
CA ASP A 73 16.42 4.34 -28.96
C ASP A 73 17.65 3.86 -28.20
N GLU A 74 18.80 3.79 -28.87
CA GLU A 74 20.03 3.34 -28.25
C GLU A 74 20.55 4.30 -27.17
N LEU A 75 20.38 5.61 -27.38
CA LEU A 75 20.77 6.64 -26.40
C LEU A 75 19.75 6.82 -25.27
N VAL A 76 18.47 6.65 -25.57
CA VAL A 76 17.36 6.76 -24.62
C VAL A 76 17.21 5.49 -23.79
N LYS A 77 17.81 4.36 -24.20
CA LYS A 77 17.79 3.08 -23.47
C LYS A 77 18.25 3.27 -22.02
N ARG A 78 17.26 3.50 -21.14
CA ARG A 78 17.50 3.59 -19.70
C ARG A 78 18.03 2.22 -19.29
N PRO A 79 19.13 2.16 -18.51
CA PRO A 79 19.55 0.88 -17.97
C PRO A 79 18.35 0.30 -17.22
N PRO A 80 17.97 -0.97 -17.48
CA PRO A 80 16.86 -1.58 -16.77
C PRO A 80 17.12 -1.38 -15.28
N LYS A 81 16.10 -0.86 -14.56
CA LYS A 81 16.17 -0.84 -13.11
C LYS A 81 16.47 -2.28 -12.67
N SER A 82 17.38 -2.42 -11.72
CA SER A 82 17.79 -3.75 -11.27
C SER A 82 16.54 -4.51 -10.82
N THR A 83 16.24 -5.65 -11.46
CA THR A 83 15.05 -6.46 -11.19
C THR A 83 14.92 -6.78 -9.69
N THR A 84 16.04 -6.93 -8.99
CA THR A 84 16.07 -7.15 -7.54
C THR A 84 15.58 -5.95 -6.74
N ARG A 85 15.84 -4.71 -7.18
CA ARG A 85 15.34 -3.49 -6.53
C ARG A 85 13.82 -3.39 -6.63
N ASP A 86 13.25 -3.71 -7.79
CA ASP A 86 11.80 -3.65 -8.00
C ASP A 86 11.06 -4.69 -7.13
N TYR A 87 11.64 -5.89 -6.97
CA TYR A 87 11.12 -6.89 -6.04
C TYR A 87 11.22 -6.45 -4.57
N ILE A 88 12.38 -5.91 -4.15
CA ILE A 88 12.57 -5.43 -2.77
C ILE A 88 11.61 -4.28 -2.45
N GLU A 89 11.41 -3.35 -3.37
CA GLU A 89 10.49 -2.22 -3.20
C GLU A 89 9.05 -2.71 -3.05
N SER A 90 8.63 -3.64 -3.91
CA SER A 90 7.27 -4.19 -3.89
C SER A 90 6.99 -5.02 -2.62
N ILE A 91 7.92 -5.92 -2.25
CA ILE A 91 7.81 -6.73 -1.04
C ILE A 91 7.89 -5.85 0.20
N GLY A 92 8.80 -4.88 0.24
CA GLY A 92 8.92 -3.92 1.34
C GLY A 92 7.64 -3.11 1.54
N ALA A 93 7.04 -2.62 0.45
CA ALA A 93 5.76 -1.93 0.50
C ALA A 93 4.63 -2.83 1.04
N ALA A 94 4.55 -4.09 0.58
CA ALA A 94 3.56 -5.04 1.07
C ALA A 94 3.71 -5.34 2.56
N ILE A 95 4.95 -5.55 3.04
CA ILE A 95 5.24 -5.77 4.46
C ILE A 95 4.87 -4.54 5.28
N LEU A 96 5.21 -3.34 4.81
CA LEU A 96 4.89 -2.10 5.51
C LEU A 96 3.38 -1.92 5.65
N ILE A 97 2.62 -2.18 4.59
CA ILE A 97 1.15 -2.13 4.64
C ILE A 97 0.61 -3.18 5.62
N ALA A 98 1.11 -4.42 5.56
CA ALA A 98 0.69 -5.49 6.47
C ALA A 98 0.98 -5.15 7.94
N LEU A 99 2.15 -4.57 8.23
CA LEU A 99 2.52 -4.10 9.57
C LEU A 99 1.63 -2.94 10.03
N ALA A 100 1.30 -1.99 9.15
CA ALA A 100 0.38 -0.90 9.47
C ALA A 100 -1.03 -1.42 9.78
N LEU A 101 -1.54 -2.37 8.98
CA LEU A 101 -2.83 -3.01 9.23
C LEU A 101 -2.84 -3.76 10.57
N ARG A 102 -1.77 -4.52 10.86
CA ARG A 102 -1.61 -5.24 12.13
C ARG A 102 -1.50 -4.30 13.33
N ALA A 103 -0.80 -3.19 13.18
CA ALA A 103 -0.59 -2.23 14.25
C ALA A 103 -1.89 -1.49 14.61
N PHE A 104 -2.67 -1.06 13.61
CA PHE A 104 -3.72 -0.07 13.82
C PHE A 104 -5.15 -0.54 13.52
N VAL A 105 -5.34 -1.58 12.69
CA VAL A 105 -6.67 -1.91 12.15
C VAL A 105 -7.19 -3.21 12.76
N ILE A 106 -6.52 -4.33 12.49
CA ILE A 106 -6.99 -5.67 12.89
C ILE A 106 -5.86 -6.47 13.51
N GLU A 107 -6.17 -7.20 14.58
CA GLU A 107 -5.28 -8.21 15.15
C GLU A 107 -6.02 -9.53 15.33
N ALA A 108 -5.34 -10.63 15.01
CA ALA A 108 -5.84 -11.97 15.21
C ALA A 108 -5.40 -12.49 16.59
N PHE A 109 -6.35 -12.98 17.38
CA PHE A 109 -6.09 -13.61 18.68
C PHE A 109 -6.59 -15.05 18.69
N LYS A 110 -5.89 -15.89 19.44
CA LYS A 110 -6.33 -17.24 19.80
C LYS A 110 -6.81 -17.24 21.24
N ILE A 111 -7.99 -17.80 21.50
CA ILE A 111 -8.57 -17.86 22.85
C ILE A 111 -7.87 -18.94 23.68
N PRO A 112 -7.17 -18.59 24.78
CA PRO A 112 -6.45 -19.56 25.59
C PRO A 112 -7.28 -20.10 26.76
N SER A 113 -8.43 -19.51 27.08
CA SER A 113 -9.20 -19.83 28.29
C SER A 113 -10.70 -19.90 28.07
N SER A 114 -11.38 -20.67 28.92
CA SER A 114 -12.83 -20.90 28.90
C SER A 114 -13.66 -19.77 29.53
N SER A 115 -13.05 -18.66 29.92
CA SER A 115 -13.73 -17.62 30.72
C SER A 115 -14.86 -16.86 30.00
N MET A 116 -14.97 -17.05 28.69
CA MET A 116 -16.01 -16.48 27.84
C MET A 116 -16.95 -17.55 27.28
N TYR A 117 -16.88 -18.79 27.78
CA TYR A 117 -17.79 -19.87 27.44
C TYR A 117 -19.24 -19.52 27.83
N PRO A 118 -20.26 -19.85 27.00
CA PRO A 118 -20.18 -20.54 25.71
C PRO A 118 -20.02 -19.58 24.50
N THR A 119 -19.77 -18.28 24.72
CA THR A 119 -19.61 -17.34 23.60
C THR A 119 -18.32 -17.59 22.82
N LEU A 120 -17.24 -17.94 23.51
CA LEU A 120 -15.94 -18.24 22.92
C LEU A 120 -15.37 -19.50 23.57
N GLU A 121 -14.95 -20.45 22.74
CA GLU A 121 -14.34 -21.72 23.18
C GLU A 121 -12.81 -21.66 23.14
N ILE A 122 -12.17 -22.56 23.89
CA ILE A 122 -10.71 -22.66 23.91
C ILE A 122 -10.23 -23.08 22.52
N GLY A 123 -9.31 -22.30 21.94
CA GLY A 123 -8.76 -22.56 20.61
C GLY A 123 -9.41 -21.75 19.48
N ASP A 124 -10.50 -21.02 19.75
CA ASP A 124 -11.11 -20.13 18.78
C ASP A 124 -10.14 -19.07 18.28
N HIS A 125 -10.23 -18.75 16.99
CA HIS A 125 -9.46 -17.66 16.35
C HIS A 125 -10.41 -16.51 16.05
N ILE A 126 -10.14 -15.35 16.64
CA ILE A 126 -10.96 -14.15 16.46
C ILE A 126 -10.15 -13.01 15.86
N PHE A 127 -10.84 -12.18 15.08
CA PHE A 127 -10.30 -10.91 14.60
C PHE A 127 -10.83 -9.76 15.44
N VAL A 128 -9.92 -8.97 16.01
CA VAL A 128 -10.23 -7.82 16.85
C VAL A 128 -10.04 -6.55 16.04
N ASN A 129 -11.08 -5.72 15.98
CA ASN A 129 -11.01 -4.42 15.34
C ASN A 129 -10.54 -3.37 16.37
N LYS A 130 -9.30 -2.89 16.20
CA LYS A 130 -8.71 -1.86 17.06
C LYS A 130 -9.13 -0.46 16.63
N PHE A 131 -9.28 -0.26 15.33
CA PHE A 131 -9.53 1.04 14.71
C PHE A 131 -10.78 1.72 15.27
N ILE A 132 -11.85 0.98 15.57
CA ILE A 132 -13.10 1.56 16.08
C ILE A 132 -12.95 2.28 17.41
N TYR A 133 -12.04 1.84 18.29
CA TYR A 133 -11.85 2.45 19.61
C TYR A 133 -10.81 3.57 19.59
N GLY A 134 -9.84 3.49 18.68
CA GLY A 134 -8.80 4.48 18.59
C GLY A 134 -7.50 3.93 18.03
N VAL A 135 -6.60 4.84 17.69
CA VAL A 135 -5.26 4.50 17.23
C VAL A 135 -4.33 4.54 18.44
N ARG A 136 -3.76 3.39 18.81
CA ARG A 136 -2.72 3.28 19.83
C ARG A 136 -1.36 3.12 19.18
N ILE A 137 -0.32 3.69 19.80
CA ILE A 137 1.06 3.45 19.38
C ILE A 137 1.40 1.97 19.65
N PRO A 138 1.83 1.19 18.65
CA PRO A 138 2.21 -0.20 18.86
C PRO A 138 3.30 -0.30 19.94
N TYR A 139 3.23 -1.32 20.80
CA TYR A 139 4.15 -1.54 21.93
C TYR A 139 4.12 -0.49 23.05
N THR A 140 3.18 0.47 23.04
CA THR A 140 3.04 1.48 24.10
C THR A 140 1.57 1.58 24.55
N SER A 141 1.33 1.98 25.78
CA SER A 141 -0.04 2.19 26.30
C SER A 141 -0.71 3.48 25.81
N THR A 142 0.01 4.34 25.08
CA THR A 142 -0.45 5.67 24.65
C THR A 142 -1.42 5.60 23.47
N LYS A 143 -2.65 6.08 23.70
CA LYS A 143 -3.64 6.35 22.64
C LYS A 143 -3.33 7.69 21.98
N LEU A 144 -3.29 7.74 20.65
CA LEU A 144 -3.16 8.97 19.86
C LEU A 144 -4.53 9.62 19.61
N PHE A 145 -5.50 8.79 19.24
CA PHE A 145 -6.86 9.22 18.92
C PHE A 145 -7.85 8.24 19.55
N GLU A 146 -8.95 8.76 20.08
CA GLU A 146 -10.07 7.98 20.60
C GLU A 146 -11.32 8.36 19.82
N PHE A 147 -11.90 7.39 19.09
CA PHE A 147 -13.06 7.65 18.23
C PHE A 147 -14.37 7.37 18.96
N ARG A 148 -14.44 6.26 19.69
CA ARG A 148 -15.59 5.93 20.55
C ARG A 148 -15.16 5.10 21.75
N GLY A 149 -15.91 5.26 22.84
CA GLY A 149 -15.83 4.37 23.99
C GLY A 149 -16.52 3.01 23.75
N PRO A 150 -16.20 2.01 24.59
CA PRO A 150 -16.90 0.73 24.62
C PRO A 150 -18.38 0.92 25.01
N LYS A 151 -19.25 0.10 24.42
CA LYS A 151 -20.68 0.08 24.71
C LYS A 151 -21.07 -1.18 25.46
N ARG A 152 -22.13 -1.09 26.24
CA ARG A 152 -22.71 -2.23 26.96
C ARG A 152 -23.03 -3.38 25.99
N GLY A 153 -22.67 -4.59 26.38
CA GLY A 153 -22.85 -5.82 25.61
C GLY A 153 -21.68 -6.19 24.69
N GLU A 154 -20.78 -5.25 24.38
CA GLU A 154 -19.63 -5.51 23.51
C GLU A 154 -18.62 -6.45 24.18
N VAL A 155 -17.96 -7.29 23.39
CA VAL A 155 -16.79 -8.07 23.82
C VAL A 155 -15.55 -7.30 23.40
N ILE A 156 -14.70 -6.97 24.36
CA ILE A 156 -13.51 -6.14 24.13
C ILE A 156 -12.25 -6.86 24.61
N VAL A 157 -11.14 -6.51 23.98
CA VAL A 157 -9.80 -6.93 24.39
C VAL A 157 -9.10 -5.73 25.02
N PHE A 158 -8.54 -5.90 26.21
CA PHE A 158 -7.83 -4.85 26.92
C PHE A 158 -6.65 -5.42 27.71
N MET A 159 -5.63 -4.60 27.90
CA MET A 159 -4.49 -4.93 28.76
C MET A 159 -4.97 -5.01 30.20
N GLN A 160 -4.62 -6.08 30.90
CA GLN A 160 -4.99 -6.27 32.30
C GLN A 160 -4.38 -5.14 33.15
N PRO A 161 -5.18 -4.40 33.96
CA PRO A 161 -4.69 -3.25 34.72
C PRO A 161 -3.54 -3.56 35.68
N CYS A 162 -3.55 -4.75 36.29
CA CYS A 162 -2.53 -5.18 37.26
C CYS A 162 -1.30 -5.83 36.60
N THR A 163 -1.42 -6.27 35.34
CA THR A 163 -0.35 -6.99 34.61
C THR A 163 -0.48 -6.70 33.12
N PRO A 164 -0.02 -5.52 32.66
CA PRO A 164 -0.26 -5.03 31.29
C PRO A 164 0.45 -5.83 30.19
N GLU A 165 1.21 -6.87 30.55
CA GLU A 165 1.79 -7.85 29.61
C GLU A 165 0.75 -8.86 29.08
N LYS A 166 -0.44 -8.94 29.71
CA LYS A 166 -1.48 -9.90 29.34
C LYS A 166 -2.74 -9.17 28.85
N ASP A 167 -3.21 -9.59 27.68
CA ASP A 167 -4.48 -9.15 27.11
C ASP A 167 -5.64 -10.02 27.61
N TYR A 168 -6.71 -9.38 28.06
CA TYR A 168 -7.92 -10.03 28.56
C TYR A 168 -9.09 -9.75 27.61
N ILE A 169 -9.93 -10.75 27.42
CA ILE A 169 -11.14 -10.66 26.59
C ILE A 169 -12.35 -10.81 27.52
N LYS A 170 -13.16 -9.77 27.62
CA LYS A 170 -14.36 -9.76 28.48
C LYS A 170 -15.51 -9.00 27.83
N ARG A 171 -16.73 -9.25 28.33
CA ARG A 171 -17.94 -8.51 27.94
C ARG A 171 -18.13 -7.28 28.81
N VAL A 172 -18.45 -6.16 28.18
CA VAL A 172 -18.79 -4.90 28.83
C VAL A 172 -20.19 -5.01 29.43
N VAL A 173 -20.28 -5.04 30.76
CA VAL A 173 -21.56 -5.09 31.48
C VAL A 173 -22.13 -3.69 31.73
N ALA A 174 -21.26 -2.74 32.02
CA ALA A 174 -21.60 -1.35 32.31
C ALA A 174 -20.50 -0.40 31.80
N THR A 175 -20.86 0.86 31.61
CA THR A 175 -19.98 1.95 31.18
C THR A 175 -19.84 3.01 32.28
N GLU A 176 -19.13 4.09 32.00
CA GLU A 176 -18.95 5.22 32.91
C GLU A 176 -20.29 5.72 33.51
N ASN A 177 -20.22 6.20 34.74
CA ASN A 177 -21.35 6.75 35.50
C ASN A 177 -22.52 5.76 35.73
N GLN A 178 -22.28 4.46 35.67
CA GLN A 178 -23.27 3.43 36.00
C GLN A 178 -22.88 2.69 37.29
N THR A 179 -23.88 2.38 38.11
CA THR A 179 -23.71 1.56 39.31
C THR A 179 -23.95 0.09 38.96
N VAL A 180 -23.01 -0.77 39.33
CA VAL A 180 -23.10 -2.22 39.15
C VAL A 180 -23.25 -2.88 40.51
N GLU A 181 -24.24 -3.75 40.64
CA GLU A 181 -24.47 -4.54 41.86
C GLU A 181 -24.75 -5.99 41.49
N VAL A 182 -24.34 -6.92 42.35
CA VAL A 182 -24.68 -8.34 42.23
C VAL A 182 -25.50 -8.74 43.45
N ARG A 183 -26.74 -9.17 43.23
CA ARG A 183 -27.65 -9.60 44.31
C ARG A 183 -28.17 -11.00 43.95
N CYS A 184 -27.90 -11.99 44.80
CA CYS A 184 -28.34 -13.38 44.61
C CYS A 184 -28.02 -13.90 43.19
N ASN A 185 -26.77 -13.74 42.73
CA ASN A 185 -26.29 -14.12 41.38
C ASN A 185 -26.94 -13.39 40.19
N VAL A 186 -27.74 -12.35 40.44
CA VAL A 186 -28.27 -11.49 39.38
C VAL A 186 -27.48 -10.19 39.36
N VAL A 187 -27.01 -9.80 38.17
CA VAL A 187 -26.32 -8.53 37.94
C VAL A 187 -27.35 -7.44 37.72
N TYR A 188 -27.17 -6.28 38.37
CA TYR A 188 -27.98 -5.09 38.22
C TYR A 188 -27.11 -3.94 37.73
N VAL A 189 -27.62 -3.16 36.77
CA VAL A 189 -27.00 -1.92 36.29
C VAL A 189 -28.01 -0.80 36.50
N ASN A 190 -27.65 0.20 37.31
CA ASN A 190 -28.55 1.29 37.72
C ASN A 190 -29.89 0.77 38.28
N GLY A 191 -29.83 -0.25 39.14
CA GLY A 191 -31.01 -0.90 39.74
C GLY A 191 -31.84 -1.78 38.80
N THR A 192 -31.53 -1.82 37.50
CA THR A 192 -32.23 -2.68 36.53
C THR A 192 -31.49 -4.00 36.35
N ALA A 193 -32.19 -5.12 36.53
CA ALA A 193 -31.61 -6.45 36.32
C ALA A 193 -31.11 -6.61 34.87
N VAL A 194 -29.89 -7.11 34.70
CA VAL A 194 -29.35 -7.47 33.40
C VAL A 194 -29.94 -8.82 33.00
N PRO A 195 -30.65 -8.92 31.87
CA PRO A 195 -31.14 -10.21 31.39
C PRO A 195 -29.98 -11.17 31.17
N ALA A 196 -30.07 -12.35 31.78
CA ALA A 196 -29.12 -13.43 31.60
C ALA A 196 -29.91 -14.73 31.46
N GLN A 197 -29.50 -15.57 30.52
CA GLN A 197 -30.00 -16.92 30.37
C GLN A 197 -28.94 -17.86 30.92
N LEU A 198 -29.29 -18.62 31.96
CA LEU A 198 -28.42 -19.68 32.46
C LEU A 198 -28.32 -20.77 31.39
N THR A 199 -27.11 -21.29 31.23
CA THR A 199 -26.82 -22.38 30.30
C THR A 199 -26.84 -23.70 31.07
N ASP A 200 -27.45 -24.73 30.49
CA ASP A 200 -27.56 -26.07 31.11
C ASP A 200 -26.23 -26.85 31.10
N SER A 201 -25.17 -26.26 30.56
CA SER A 201 -23.83 -26.84 30.48
C SER A 201 -23.21 -27.01 31.87
N LYS A 202 -22.58 -28.17 32.11
CA LYS A 202 -21.81 -28.42 33.34
C LYS A 202 -20.69 -27.38 33.44
N CYS A 203 -20.70 -26.57 34.49
CA CYS A 203 -19.64 -25.61 34.79
C CYS A 203 -18.36 -26.34 35.26
N THR A 204 -17.69 -27.05 34.36
CA THR A 204 -16.31 -27.50 34.57
C THR A 204 -15.38 -26.39 34.11
N TYR A 205 -14.88 -25.59 35.07
CA TYR A 205 -13.75 -24.70 34.83
C TYR A 205 -12.50 -25.57 34.67
N GLU A 206 -12.08 -25.81 33.43
CA GLU A 206 -10.73 -26.29 33.15
C GLU A 206 -9.79 -25.08 33.25
N ASP A 207 -9.06 -25.00 34.36
CA ASP A 207 -8.02 -23.98 34.63
C ASP A 207 -6.67 -24.38 34.00
#